data_AF-A0A7J7Q8D7-F1
#
_entry.id   AF-A0A7J7Q8D7-F1
#
_cell.length_a   1.000
_cell.length_b   1.000
_cell.length_c   1.000
_cell.angle_alpha   90.00
_cell.angle_beta   90.00
_cell.angle_gamma   90.00
#
_symmetry.space_group_name_H-M   'P 1'
#
loop_
_entity.id
_entity.type
_entity.pdbx_description
1 polymer ?
#
loop_
_entity_poly.entity_id
_entity_poly.type
_entity_poly.pdbx_seq_one_letter_code
_entity_poly.pdbx_strand_id
1 'polypeptide(L)'
;MQELASMLSTAQQAAARASLVADEFKKWLHWDEFLGFVQALHAECAGLAASGKPRVRREVAASLQRYLIVAILSVVPDRQRTLRELEVGRTLLKQNDGSWFIKHSAADYKTGKKYGDRPSLLIAPFIYPELEAFINTWRQELAPQTSMLFCNLGVASRWMRMHSTTSSGRQRCD
;
A
#
# COMPACT_ATOMS: atom_id res chain seq x y z
N MET A 1 15.65 -2.59 49.00
CA MET A 1 15.55 -1.65 47.85
C MET A 1 16.71 -1.79 46.85
N GLN A 2 17.94 -2.13 47.27
CA GLN A 2 19.09 -2.27 46.35
C GLN A 2 18.98 -3.45 45.37
N GLU A 3 18.44 -4.60 45.78
CA GLU A 3 18.31 -5.77 44.90
C GLU A 3 17.37 -5.54 43.71
N LEU A 4 16.21 -4.91 43.95
CA LEU A 4 15.25 -4.53 42.91
C LEU A 4 15.86 -3.58 41.88
N ALA A 5 16.67 -2.62 42.33
CA ALA A 5 17.37 -1.70 41.45
C ALA A 5 18.45 -2.42 40.61
N SER A 6 19.16 -3.38 41.21
CA SER A 6 20.12 -4.21 40.50
C SER A 6 19.44 -5.07 39.43
N MET A 7 18.31 -5.71 39.74
CA MET A 7 17.55 -6.55 38.81
C MET A 7 17.01 -5.75 37.62
N LEU A 8 16.52 -4.53 37.87
CA LEU A 8 16.09 -3.60 36.82
C LEU A 8 17.24 -3.20 35.89
N SER A 9 18.41 -2.89 36.44
CA SER A 9 19.60 -2.56 35.65
C SER A 9 20.04 -3.75 34.78
N THR A 10 20.04 -4.96 35.32
CA THR A 10 20.41 -6.17 34.57
C THR A 10 19.39 -6.49 33.47
N ALA A 11 18.10 -6.31 33.75
CA ALA A 11 17.03 -6.48 32.76
C ALA A 11 17.12 -5.45 31.61
N GLN A 12 17.44 -4.19 31.92
CA GLN A 12 17.66 -3.15 30.91
C GLN A 12 18.89 -3.43 30.05
N GLN A 13 19.99 -3.89 30.65
CA GLN A 13 21.19 -4.29 29.91
C GLN A 13 20.96 -5.54 29.04
N ALA A 14 20.15 -6.49 29.52
CA ALA A 14 19.75 -7.66 28.75
C ALA A 14 18.82 -7.28 27.58
N ALA A 15 17.88 -6.36 27.78
CA ALA A 15 17.01 -5.85 26.72
C ALA A 15 17.79 -5.05 25.65
N ALA A 16 18.79 -4.26 26.05
CA ALA A 16 19.67 -3.55 25.13
C ALA A 16 20.60 -4.47 24.33
N ARG A 17 20.92 -5.66 24.87
CA ARG A 17 21.71 -6.72 24.21
C ARG A 17 20.85 -7.75 23.47
N ALA A 18 19.54 -7.74 23.67
CA ALA A 18 18.63 -8.62 22.95
C ALA A 18 18.71 -8.28 21.46
N SER A 19 18.87 -9.29 20.63
CA SER A 19 18.78 -9.11 19.18
C SER A 19 17.41 -8.50 18.85
N LEU A 20 17.38 -7.50 17.97
CA LEU A 20 16.16 -6.92 17.41
C LEU A 20 15.48 -7.97 16.50
N VAL A 21 15.01 -9.05 17.11
CA VAL A 21 14.29 -10.11 16.42
C VAL A 21 12.86 -9.64 16.33
N ALA A 22 12.52 -9.09 15.17
CA ALA A 22 11.14 -8.81 14.84
C ALA A 22 10.38 -10.14 14.85
N ASP A 23 9.34 -10.20 15.68
CA ASP A 23 8.42 -11.32 15.81
C ASP A 23 7.89 -11.71 14.42
N GLU A 24 8.36 -12.86 13.90
CA GLU A 24 8.06 -13.29 12.53
C GLU A 24 6.56 -13.44 12.32
N PHE A 25 5.81 -13.91 13.31
CA PHE A 25 4.35 -14.09 13.19
C PHE A 25 3.61 -12.77 13.00
N LYS A 26 4.14 -11.67 13.55
CA LYS A 26 3.55 -10.32 13.36
C LYS A 26 3.94 -9.67 12.04
N LYS A 27 4.84 -10.27 11.26
CA LYS A 27 5.20 -9.77 9.93
C LYS A 27 4.25 -10.26 8.84
N TRP A 28 3.55 -11.37 9.10
CA TRP A 28 2.66 -12.00 8.13
C TRP A 28 1.22 -11.61 8.42
N LEU A 29 0.48 -11.30 7.36
CA LEU A 29 -0.96 -11.08 7.39
C LEU A 29 -1.64 -12.33 6.84
N HIS A 30 -2.67 -12.84 7.50
CA HIS A 30 -3.41 -13.97 6.94
C HIS A 30 -4.12 -13.56 5.67
N TRP A 31 -4.30 -14.51 4.75
CA TRP A 31 -4.90 -14.22 3.44
C TRP A 31 -6.32 -13.65 3.56
N ASP A 32 -7.14 -14.20 4.45
CA ASP A 32 -8.51 -13.71 4.68
C ASP A 32 -8.52 -12.28 5.25
N GLU A 33 -7.57 -11.95 6.13
CA GLU A 33 -7.41 -10.60 6.66
C GLU A 33 -6.97 -9.62 5.56
N PHE A 34 -6.08 -10.06 4.67
CA PHE A 34 -5.67 -9.28 3.51
C PHE A 34 -6.81 -9.02 2.52
N LEU A 35 -7.66 -10.02 2.27
CA LEU A 35 -8.86 -9.83 1.44
C LEU A 35 -9.87 -8.87 2.10
N GLY A 36 -10.07 -9.00 3.41
CA GLY A 36 -10.88 -8.03 4.18
C GLY A 36 -10.33 -6.61 4.09
N PHE A 37 -9.00 -6.46 4.13
CA PHE A 37 -8.34 -5.17 3.93
C PHE A 37 -8.56 -4.60 2.52
N VAL A 38 -8.48 -5.42 1.46
CA VAL A 38 -8.78 -4.99 0.08
C VAL A 38 -10.23 -4.50 -0.03
N GLN A 39 -11.19 -5.22 0.56
CA GLN A 39 -12.60 -4.84 0.56
C GLN A 39 -12.83 -3.53 1.32
N ALA A 40 -12.17 -3.33 2.46
CA ALA A 40 -12.24 -2.08 3.21
C ALA A 40 -11.73 -0.89 2.38
N LEU A 41 -10.60 -1.05 1.67
CA LEU A 41 -10.07 -0.02 0.77
C LEU A 41 -11.01 0.27 -0.41
N HIS A 42 -11.70 -0.74 -0.93
CA HIS A 42 -12.70 -0.55 -1.98
C HIS A 42 -13.87 0.29 -1.46
N ALA A 43 -14.38 0.01 -0.27
CA ALA A 43 -15.43 0.80 0.37
C ALA A 43 -14.98 2.26 0.61
N GLU A 44 -13.71 2.49 0.94
CA GLU A 44 -13.14 3.84 1.06
C GLU A 44 -13.08 4.61 -0.26
N CYS A 45 -13.31 3.98 -1.41
CA CYS A 45 -13.43 4.67 -2.69
C CYS A 45 -14.79 5.36 -2.88
N ALA A 46 -15.72 5.19 -1.92
CA ALA A 46 -17.00 5.87 -1.95
C ALA A 46 -16.86 7.39 -2.07
N GLY A 47 -17.68 7.98 -2.95
CA GLY A 47 -17.71 9.42 -3.21
C GLY A 47 -18.36 10.26 -2.10
N LEU A 48 -19.00 9.62 -1.11
CA LEU A 48 -19.63 10.27 0.02
C LEU A 48 -18.83 10.01 1.30
N ALA A 49 -18.75 11.02 2.16
CA ALA A 49 -18.23 10.88 3.51
C ALA A 49 -19.26 10.17 4.42
N ALA A 50 -18.84 9.71 5.59
CA ALA A 50 -19.74 9.12 6.60
C ALA A 50 -20.89 10.06 7.02
N SER A 51 -20.73 11.38 6.82
CA SER A 51 -21.77 12.39 7.04
C SER A 51 -22.76 12.55 5.87
N GLY A 52 -22.63 11.77 4.80
CA GLY A 52 -23.43 11.87 3.58
C GLY A 52 -23.01 12.99 2.61
N LYS A 53 -22.03 13.82 2.98
CA LYS A 53 -21.53 14.90 2.12
C LYS A 53 -20.61 14.37 1.01
N PRO A 54 -20.62 14.95 -0.20
CA PRO A 54 -19.65 14.62 -1.24
C PRO A 54 -18.21 14.85 -0.77
N ARG A 55 -17.32 13.91 -1.09
CA ARG A 55 -15.88 14.03 -0.83
C ARG A 55 -15.19 14.86 -1.89
N VAL A 56 -14.05 15.43 -1.51
CA VAL A 56 -13.18 16.12 -2.45
C VAL A 56 -12.67 15.11 -3.47
N ARG A 57 -12.76 15.42 -4.76
CA ARG A 57 -12.40 14.50 -5.85
C ARG A 57 -10.97 13.97 -5.73
N ARG A 58 -10.03 14.83 -5.32
CA ARG A 58 -8.64 14.44 -5.02
C ARG A 58 -8.52 13.40 -3.91
N GLU A 59 -9.37 13.45 -2.88
CA GLU A 59 -9.37 12.44 -1.81
C GLU A 59 -9.91 11.10 -2.29
N VAL A 60 -10.93 11.11 -3.13
CA VAL A 60 -11.47 9.89 -3.78
C VAL A 60 -10.40 9.29 -4.68
N ALA A 61 -9.73 10.09 -5.51
CA ALA A 61 -8.62 9.65 -6.35
C ALA A 61 -7.46 9.05 -5.53
N ALA A 62 -7.16 9.62 -4.37
CA ALA A 62 -6.13 9.09 -3.46
C ALA A 62 -6.54 7.75 -2.85
N SER A 63 -7.80 7.59 -2.44
CA SER A 63 -8.34 6.30 -1.98
C SER A 63 -8.30 5.26 -3.10
N LEU A 64 -8.72 5.63 -4.31
CA LEU A 64 -8.72 4.75 -5.49
C LEU A 64 -7.29 4.31 -5.86
N GLN A 65 -6.31 5.22 -5.79
CA GLN A 65 -4.91 4.88 -6.01
C GLN A 65 -4.42 3.82 -5.01
N ARG A 66 -4.73 3.98 -3.72
CA ARG A 66 -4.34 3.02 -2.68
C ARG A 66 -5.01 1.67 -2.88
N TYR A 67 -6.31 1.68 -3.15
CA TYR A 67 -7.07 0.48 -3.49
C TYR A 67 -6.41 -0.26 -4.66
N LEU A 68 -6.14 0.41 -5.78
CA LEU A 68 -5.56 -0.21 -6.97
C LEU A 68 -4.18 -0.82 -6.69
N ILE A 69 -3.33 -0.17 -5.90
CA ILE A 69 -2.02 -0.73 -5.52
C ILE A 69 -2.20 -2.07 -4.80
N VAL A 70 -3.10 -2.14 -3.82
CA VAL A 70 -3.31 -3.35 -3.01
C VAL A 70 -4.10 -4.41 -3.78
N ALA A 71 -5.08 -4.00 -4.58
CA ALA A 71 -5.85 -4.90 -5.45
C ALA A 71 -4.96 -5.56 -6.50
N ILE A 72 -4.01 -4.83 -7.11
CA ILE A 72 -3.06 -5.46 -8.03
C ILE A 72 -2.10 -6.40 -7.27
N LEU A 73 -1.67 -6.05 -6.05
CA LEU A 73 -0.84 -6.94 -5.22
C LEU A 73 -1.53 -8.27 -4.88
N SER A 74 -2.87 -8.27 -4.76
CA SER A 74 -3.62 -9.49 -4.44
C SER A 74 -3.57 -10.53 -5.56
N VAL A 75 -3.44 -10.09 -6.81
CA VAL A 75 -3.40 -10.95 -7.99
C VAL A 75 -1.99 -11.09 -8.57
N VAL A 76 -1.15 -10.09 -8.36
CA VAL A 76 0.24 -10.02 -8.81
C VAL A 76 1.12 -9.67 -7.60
N PRO A 77 1.46 -10.64 -6.73
CA PRO A 77 2.31 -10.43 -5.57
C PRO A 77 3.80 -10.35 -5.97
N ASP A 78 4.12 -9.41 -6.87
CA ASP A 78 5.48 -9.13 -7.32
C ASP A 78 6.14 -8.05 -6.43
N ARG A 79 7.39 -7.69 -6.74
CA ARG A 79 8.16 -6.69 -6.02
C ARG A 79 7.47 -5.33 -6.06
N GLN A 80 7.58 -4.57 -4.97
CA GLN A 80 7.12 -3.18 -4.89
C GLN A 80 7.52 -2.29 -6.09
N ARG A 81 8.70 -2.56 -6.68
CA ARG A 81 9.23 -1.82 -7.84
C ARG A 81 8.33 -1.97 -9.06
N THR A 82 7.79 -3.17 -9.29
CA THR A 82 6.87 -3.48 -10.39
C THR A 82 5.70 -2.51 -10.40
N LEU A 83 5.10 -2.24 -9.23
CA LEU A 83 3.96 -1.34 -9.12
C LEU A 83 4.35 0.14 -9.20
N ARG A 84 5.47 0.51 -8.57
CA ARG A 84 5.95 1.90 -8.55
C ARG A 84 6.35 2.41 -9.93
N GLU A 85 6.77 1.51 -10.83
CA GLU A 85 7.26 1.83 -12.17
C GLU A 85 6.24 1.46 -13.27
N LEU A 86 4.97 1.19 -12.90
CA LEU A 86 3.92 0.98 -13.90
C LEU A 86 3.69 2.23 -14.73
N GLU A 87 3.64 2.04 -16.05
CA GLU A 87 3.43 3.10 -17.04
C GLU A 87 2.46 2.57 -18.10
N VAL A 88 1.33 3.28 -18.26
CA VAL A 88 0.29 2.92 -19.23
C VAL A 88 0.85 3.01 -20.65
N GLY A 89 0.67 1.96 -21.45
CA GLY A 89 1.17 1.90 -22.83
C GLY A 89 2.62 1.43 -22.96
N ARG A 90 3.35 1.25 -21.85
CA ARG A 90 4.72 0.70 -21.84
C ARG A 90 4.80 -0.59 -21.06
N THR A 91 4.59 -0.53 -19.74
CA THR A 91 4.68 -1.69 -18.83
C THR A 91 3.30 -2.19 -18.41
N LEU A 92 2.30 -1.32 -18.37
CA LEU A 92 0.89 -1.69 -18.23
C LEU A 92 0.19 -1.59 -19.58
N LEU A 93 -0.25 -2.73 -20.12
CA LEU A 93 -0.78 -2.84 -21.47
C LEU A 93 -2.20 -3.44 -21.45
N LYS A 94 -3.03 -2.96 -22.37
CA LYS A 94 -4.34 -3.54 -22.66
C LYS A 94 -4.24 -4.35 -23.95
N GLN A 95 -4.67 -5.60 -23.90
CA GLN A 95 -4.71 -6.52 -25.03
C GLN A 95 -5.99 -6.28 -25.85
N ASN A 96 -6.00 -6.76 -27.10
CA ASN A 96 -7.12 -6.56 -28.04
C ASN A 96 -8.45 -7.16 -27.55
N ASP A 97 -8.39 -8.18 -26.69
CA ASP A 97 -9.54 -8.82 -26.04
C ASP A 97 -10.07 -8.02 -24.83
N GLY A 98 -9.43 -6.90 -24.49
CA GLY A 98 -9.78 -6.07 -23.34
C GLY A 98 -9.04 -6.42 -22.05
N SER A 99 -8.23 -7.49 -22.05
CA SER A 99 -7.48 -7.93 -20.87
C SER A 99 -6.33 -7.00 -20.55
N TRP A 100 -6.08 -6.74 -19.26
CA TRP A 100 -4.94 -5.93 -18.81
C TRP A 100 -3.81 -6.82 -18.30
N PHE A 101 -2.58 -6.45 -18.64
CA PHE A 101 -1.40 -7.18 -18.21
C PHE A 101 -0.19 -6.28 -17.98
N ILE A 102 0.71 -6.73 -17.11
CA ILE A 102 1.98 -6.09 -16.82
C ILE A 102 3.08 -6.85 -17.55
N LYS A 103 3.87 -6.14 -18.35
CA LYS A 103 5.01 -6.68 -19.09
C LYS A 103 6.29 -5.94 -18.69
N HIS A 104 7.34 -6.72 -18.41
CA HIS A 104 8.68 -6.20 -18.19
C HIS A 104 9.62 -6.77 -19.24
N SER A 105 10.30 -5.89 -19.96
CA SER A 105 11.41 -6.26 -20.82
C SER A 105 12.66 -6.59 -20.00
N ALA A 106 13.64 -7.23 -20.63
CA ALA A 106 14.96 -7.45 -20.04
C ALA A 106 15.65 -6.15 -19.52
N ALA A 107 15.29 -4.97 -20.01
CA ALA A 107 15.84 -3.69 -19.55
C ALA A 107 15.20 -3.20 -18.25
N ASP A 108 14.01 -3.67 -17.90
CA ASP A 108 13.21 -3.12 -16.80
C ASP A 108 13.55 -3.75 -15.43
N TYR A 109 14.44 -4.75 -15.37
CA TYR A 109 14.79 -5.40 -14.09
C TYR A 109 16.21 -5.97 -14.00
N LYS A 110 16.70 -6.08 -12.77
CA LYS A 110 18.12 -6.34 -12.43
C LYS A 110 18.72 -7.60 -13.07
N THR A 111 17.91 -8.62 -13.35
CA THR A 111 18.37 -9.90 -13.89
C THR A 111 17.91 -10.14 -15.33
N GLY A 112 17.39 -9.13 -16.02
CA GLY A 112 16.89 -9.28 -17.38
C GLY A 112 17.98 -9.66 -18.39
N LYS A 113 19.23 -9.23 -18.17
CA LYS A 113 20.39 -9.72 -18.94
C LYS A 113 20.60 -11.25 -18.85
N LYS A 114 20.13 -11.87 -17.76
CA LYS A 114 20.33 -13.31 -17.47
C LYS A 114 19.13 -14.17 -17.84
N TYR A 115 17.92 -13.65 -17.67
CA TYR A 115 16.67 -14.41 -17.82
C TYR A 115 15.77 -13.90 -18.95
N GLY A 116 16.17 -12.84 -19.67
CA GLY A 116 15.38 -12.28 -20.77
C GLY A 116 14.12 -11.55 -20.29
N ASP A 117 13.05 -11.64 -21.07
CA ASP A 117 11.76 -11.04 -20.71
C ASP A 117 11.04 -11.88 -19.67
N ARG A 118 10.29 -11.22 -18.78
CA ARG A 118 9.44 -11.93 -17.80
C ARG A 118 8.12 -12.35 -18.46
N PRO A 119 7.51 -13.47 -18.04
CA PRO A 119 6.13 -13.77 -18.39
C PRO A 119 5.22 -12.60 -18.04
N SER A 120 4.25 -12.31 -18.90
CA SER A 120 3.25 -11.28 -18.65
C SER A 120 2.43 -11.62 -17.40
N LEU A 121 2.25 -10.65 -16.53
CA LEU A 121 1.47 -10.79 -15.30
C LEU A 121 0.06 -10.27 -15.59
N LEU A 122 -0.92 -11.16 -15.62
CA LEU A 122 -2.31 -10.80 -15.90
C LEU A 122 -2.93 -10.08 -14.71
N ILE A 123 -3.67 -9.00 -14.98
CA ILE A 123 -4.52 -8.34 -14.00
C ILE A 123 -5.88 -9.04 -14.03
N ALA A 124 -6.47 -9.29 -12.87
CA ALA A 124 -7.77 -9.95 -12.82
C ALA A 124 -8.90 -8.99 -13.29
N PRO A 125 -9.94 -9.51 -13.98
CA PRO A 125 -11.01 -8.69 -14.54
C PRO A 125 -11.77 -7.81 -13.54
N PHE A 126 -11.86 -8.23 -12.26
CA PHE A 126 -12.56 -7.45 -11.24
C PHE A 126 -11.90 -6.09 -10.94
N ILE A 127 -10.63 -5.89 -11.34
CA ILE A 127 -9.89 -4.64 -11.14
C ILE A 127 -10.11 -3.67 -12.31
N TYR A 128 -10.55 -4.17 -13.47
CA TYR A 128 -10.61 -3.38 -14.71
C TYR A 128 -11.50 -2.12 -14.58
N PRO A 129 -12.71 -2.17 -13.98
CA PRO A 129 -13.57 -0.98 -13.90
C PRO A 129 -12.90 0.17 -13.15
N GLU A 130 -12.30 -0.12 -12.00
CA GLU A 130 -11.60 0.85 -11.16
C GLU A 130 -10.29 1.32 -11.80
N LEU A 131 -9.56 0.41 -12.45
CA LEU A 131 -8.31 0.74 -13.15
C LEU A 131 -8.58 1.70 -14.30
N GLU A 132 -9.58 1.41 -15.13
CA GLU A 132 -9.96 2.24 -16.27
C GLU A 132 -10.56 3.57 -15.82
N ALA A 133 -11.42 3.56 -14.79
CA ALA A 133 -11.92 4.80 -14.18
C ALA A 133 -10.77 5.65 -13.63
N PHE A 134 -9.77 5.03 -12.99
CA PHE A 134 -8.62 5.76 -12.48
C PHE A 134 -7.80 6.38 -13.59
N ILE A 135 -7.43 5.60 -14.61
CA ILE A 135 -6.64 6.07 -15.76
C ILE A 135 -7.36 7.22 -16.49
N ASN A 136 -8.65 7.08 -16.76
CA ASN A 136 -9.40 8.00 -17.61
C ASN A 136 -9.91 9.25 -16.87
N THR A 137 -10.21 9.14 -15.57
CA THR A 137 -10.96 10.19 -14.85
C THR A 137 -10.26 10.69 -13.60
N TRP A 138 -9.75 9.78 -12.75
CA TRP A 138 -9.33 10.16 -11.40
C TRP A 138 -7.84 10.51 -11.28
N ARG A 139 -6.98 9.95 -12.13
CA ARG A 139 -5.53 10.17 -12.05
C ARG A 139 -5.16 11.65 -12.18
N GLN A 140 -5.85 12.39 -13.04
CA GLN A 140 -5.64 13.84 -13.22
C GLN A 140 -5.92 14.67 -11.97
N GLU A 141 -6.83 14.22 -11.08
CA GLU A 141 -7.16 14.90 -9.83
C GLU A 141 -5.98 14.92 -8.84
N LEU A 142 -4.98 14.06 -9.07
CA LEU A 142 -3.76 13.98 -8.27
C LEU A 142 -2.64 14.88 -8.81
N ALA A 143 -2.86 15.59 -9.93
CA ALA A 143 -1.87 16.45 -10.59
C ALA A 143 -0.50 15.76 -10.81
N PRO A 144 -0.46 14.61 -11.50
CA PRO A 144 0.75 13.80 -11.66
C PRO A 144 1.83 14.56 -12.44
N GLN A 145 3.07 14.46 -11.97
CA GLN A 145 4.24 15.08 -12.60
C GLN A 145 5.01 14.12 -13.52
N THR A 146 4.53 12.89 -13.65
CA THR A 146 5.20 11.80 -14.38
C THR A 146 4.20 11.03 -15.24
N SER A 147 4.68 10.19 -16.16
CA SER A 147 3.86 9.25 -16.94
C SER A 147 3.48 7.98 -16.16
N MET A 148 4.07 7.76 -14.98
CA MET A 148 3.80 6.59 -14.14
C MET A 148 2.33 6.56 -13.70
N LEU A 149 1.73 5.36 -13.67
CA LEU A 149 0.34 5.16 -13.28
C LEU A 149 0.06 5.78 -11.91
N PHE A 150 0.92 5.50 -10.94
CA PHE A 150 0.78 5.98 -9.57
C PHE A 150 1.71 7.15 -9.28
N CYS A 151 1.24 8.10 -8.48
CA CYS A 151 1.99 9.27 -8.08
C CYS A 151 2.18 9.35 -6.56
N ASN A 152 3.21 10.07 -6.14
CA ASN A 152 3.37 10.39 -4.73
C ASN A 152 2.28 11.39 -4.32
N LEU A 153 1.44 11.02 -3.36
CA LEU A 153 0.33 11.84 -2.93
C LEU A 153 0.76 13.09 -2.14
N GLY A 154 2.06 13.19 -1.78
CA GLY A 154 2.54 14.16 -0.80
C GLY A 154 1.93 13.86 0.58
N VAL A 155 2.58 14.29 1.66
CA VAL A 155 2.06 14.05 3.01
C VAL A 155 0.87 14.98 3.29
N ALA A 156 -0.29 14.68 2.71
CA ALA A 156 -1.59 15.17 3.17
C ALA A 156 -2.33 14.06 3.92
N SER A 157 -1.59 13.18 4.60
CA SER A 157 -2.15 12.03 5.30
C SER A 157 -2.31 12.35 6.78
N ARG A 158 -3.49 12.92 7.09
CA ARG A 158 -4.13 12.95 8.42
C ARG A 158 -4.30 11.56 9.06
N TRP A 159 -3.89 10.50 8.37
CA TRP A 159 -3.96 9.09 8.77
C TRP A 159 -2.95 8.67 9.87
N MET A 160 -1.95 9.50 10.18
CA MET A 160 -1.00 9.20 11.28
C MET A 160 -1.50 9.62 12.67
N ARG A 161 -2.74 10.12 12.80
CA ARG A 161 -3.29 10.62 14.09
C ARG A 161 -4.37 9.74 14.73
N MET A 162 -4.63 8.55 14.20
CA MET A 162 -5.63 7.63 14.76
C MET A 162 -5.07 6.57 15.73
N HIS A 163 -3.74 6.43 15.85
CA HIS A 163 -3.12 5.52 16.82
C HIS A 163 -2.59 6.19 18.10
N SER A 164 -2.89 7.47 18.35
CA SER A 164 -2.45 8.18 19.57
C SER A 164 -3.58 8.47 20.59
N THR A 165 -4.76 7.87 20.44
CA THR A 165 -5.90 8.12 21.35
C THR A 165 -6.28 6.92 22.22
N THR A 166 -5.31 6.09 22.59
CA THR A 166 -5.50 5.07 23.63
C THR A 166 -4.32 5.04 24.60
N SER A 167 -4.16 6.12 25.36
CA SER A 167 -3.54 6.11 26.71
C SER A 167 -3.83 7.42 27.44
N SER A 168 -5.12 7.74 27.59
CA SER A 168 -5.58 8.65 28.64
C SER A 168 -5.74 7.84 29.93
N GLY A 169 -4.70 7.85 30.78
CA GLY A 169 -4.68 7.19 32.08
C GLY A 169 -3.87 8.00 33.10
N ARG A 170 -4.38 9.19 33.44
CA ARG A 170 -4.43 9.79 34.79
C ARG A 170 -3.31 9.41 35.78
N GLN A 171 -2.44 10.35 36.12
CA GLN A 171 -2.29 10.87 37.50
C GLN A 171 -1.34 12.08 37.55
N ARG A 172 -1.90 13.23 37.92
CA ARG A 172 -1.19 14.25 38.70
C ARG A 172 -1.06 13.71 40.12
N CYS A 173 0.05 14.01 40.79
CA CYS A 173 0.10 14.63 42.11
C CYS A 173 1.50 15.26 42.25
N ASP A 174 1.49 16.55 42.58
CA ASP A 174 2.44 17.38 43.35
C ASP A 174 3.95 17.10 43.29
#